data_AF-A0A8T0JIA6-F1
#
_entry.id   AF-A0A8T0JIA6-F1
#
_cell.length_a   1.000
_cell.length_b   1.000
_cell.length_c   1.000
_cell.angle_alpha   90.00
_cell.angle_beta   90.00
_cell.angle_gamma   90.00
#
_symmetry.space_group_name_H-M   'P 1'
#
loop_
_entity.id
_entity.type
_entity.pdbx_description
1 polymer ?
#
loop_
_entity_poly.entity_id
_entity_poly.type
_entity_poly.pdbx_seq_one_letter_code
_entity_poly.pdbx_strand_id
1 'polypeptide(L)'
;MGEEVSNKTQPELHDQHVVVDSVPPLQEKESDKPDPSNENVASPSPPFQKVEDHPAGKDAEDSVSKGHSLTNCYVLTECSRDRAYKKHSSVELWEDSKKASIEAELKKIEENLERKKAECVEKMKNKVAEIHRLAEEKRACVDAQKSEEFLEVEETAAKFRSRGVTPRKFFACFSA
;
A
#
# COMPACT_ATOMS: atom_id res chain seq x y z
N MET A 1 22.60 33.00 49.99
CA MET A 1 23.47 32.25 49.07
C MET A 1 22.80 32.35 47.70
N GLY A 2 22.81 33.53 47.07
CA GLY A 2 23.89 34.05 46.21
C GLY A 2 23.59 33.61 44.77
N GLU A 3 22.75 34.35 44.04
CA GLU A 3 23.10 35.18 42.85
C GLU A 3 23.61 34.34 41.67
N GLU A 4 22.80 34.04 40.66
CA GLU A 4 22.45 34.88 39.48
C GLU A 4 23.37 34.65 38.26
N VAL A 5 22.69 34.43 37.11
CA VAL A 5 22.97 35.07 35.80
C VAL A 5 23.89 34.35 34.78
N SER A 6 23.26 34.06 33.62
CA SER A 6 23.80 34.20 32.25
C SER A 6 24.88 33.23 31.74
N ASN A 7 25.02 32.91 30.45
CA ASN A 7 24.54 33.53 29.21
C ASN A 7 24.44 32.49 28.08
N LYS A 8 23.51 32.82 27.18
CA LYS A 8 23.35 32.42 25.78
C LYS A 8 24.63 32.66 24.95
N THR A 9 24.98 31.76 24.03
CA THR A 9 25.66 32.12 22.76
C THR A 9 25.40 31.05 21.69
N GLN A 10 24.67 31.47 20.67
CA GLN A 10 24.54 30.87 19.35
C GLN A 10 25.79 31.23 18.51
N PRO A 11 26.12 30.48 17.45
CA PRO A 11 26.60 31.15 16.25
C PRO A 11 25.65 30.89 15.07
N GLU A 12 25.31 32.02 14.47
CA GLU A 12 24.63 32.21 13.20
C GLU A 12 25.58 31.94 12.03
N LEU A 13 25.02 31.37 10.96
CA LEU A 13 25.39 31.35 9.54
C LEU A 13 26.87 31.35 9.11
N HIS A 14 27.21 30.37 8.28
CA HIS A 14 27.71 30.67 6.94
C HIS A 14 26.96 29.82 5.91
N ASP A 15 26.21 30.52 5.07
CA ASP A 15 25.66 30.07 3.80
C ASP A 15 26.80 29.57 2.90
N GLN A 16 26.74 28.32 2.46
CA GLN A 16 27.35 27.90 1.20
C GLN A 16 26.34 27.07 0.42
N HIS A 17 25.74 27.80 -0.51
CA HIS A 17 24.95 27.36 -1.64
C HIS A 17 25.74 26.37 -2.50
N VAL A 18 25.30 25.11 -2.55
CA VAL A 18 25.62 24.20 -3.66
C VAL A 18 24.32 23.75 -4.27
N VAL A 19 24.06 24.33 -5.44
CA VAL A 19 23.00 23.96 -6.37
C VAL A 19 23.49 22.82 -7.25
N VAL A 20 22.52 22.12 -7.85
CA VAL A 20 22.63 21.07 -8.87
C VAL A 20 22.77 19.68 -8.21
N ASP A 21 21.76 18.82 -8.19
CA ASP A 21 21.19 18.24 -9.39
C ASP A 21 19.66 18.03 -9.41
N SER A 22 19.15 18.23 -10.61
CA SER A 22 17.78 18.17 -11.08
C SER A 22 17.09 16.83 -10.79
N VAL A 23 15.94 16.87 -10.11
CA VAL A 23 14.95 15.78 -10.15
C VAL A 23 14.19 15.89 -11.48
N PRO A 24 14.20 14.87 -12.36
CA PRO A 24 13.35 14.89 -13.55
C PRO A 24 11.88 14.65 -13.14
N PRO A 25 10.91 15.39 -13.72
CA PRO A 25 9.49 15.17 -13.45
C PRO A 25 9.05 13.77 -13.88
N LEU A 26 8.49 13.02 -12.94
CA LEU A 26 7.74 11.80 -13.19
C LEU A 26 6.59 12.11 -14.16
N GLN A 27 6.61 11.45 -15.31
CA GLN A 27 5.55 11.50 -16.31
C GLN A 27 4.37 10.65 -15.83
N GLU A 28 3.26 11.28 -15.48
CA GLU A 28 1.97 10.60 -15.36
C GLU A 28 1.43 10.35 -16.77
N LYS A 29 1.39 9.08 -17.18
CA LYS A 29 0.64 8.59 -18.34
C LYS A 29 -0.30 7.48 -17.91
N GLU A 30 -1.59 7.79 -17.88
CA GLU A 30 -2.74 6.89 -18.09
C GLU A 30 -3.97 7.82 -18.00
N SER A 31 -4.77 8.16 -19.02
CA SER A 31 -5.31 7.42 -20.17
C SER A 31 -5.95 6.09 -19.78
N ASP A 32 -7.15 6.09 -19.21
CA ASP A 32 -8.33 5.87 -20.05
C ASP A 32 -9.64 6.14 -19.30
N LYS A 33 -10.58 6.75 -20.02
CA LYS A 33 -11.94 7.05 -19.57
C LYS A 33 -12.84 5.97 -20.18
N PRO A 34 -13.60 5.15 -19.42
CA PRO A 34 -14.66 4.39 -20.04
C PRO A 34 -15.94 5.24 -20.08
N ASP A 35 -16.38 5.54 -21.31
CA ASP A 35 -17.74 6.01 -21.58
C ASP A 35 -18.78 4.94 -21.23
N PRO A 36 -20.02 5.34 -20.88
CA PRO A 36 -21.09 4.43 -20.50
C PRO A 36 -21.62 3.67 -21.73
N SER A 37 -21.39 2.36 -21.77
CA SER A 37 -22.06 1.46 -22.72
C SER A 37 -23.53 1.29 -22.32
N ASN A 38 -24.38 1.93 -23.11
CA ASN A 38 -25.82 1.87 -23.09
C ASN A 38 -26.33 0.66 -23.89
N GLU A 39 -26.21 -0.55 -23.35
CA GLU A 39 -26.88 -1.70 -23.96
C GLU A 39 -28.33 -1.81 -23.47
N ASN A 40 -29.19 -1.22 -24.29
CA ASN A 40 -30.61 -1.52 -24.40
C ASN A 40 -30.78 -3.03 -24.67
N VAL A 41 -31.27 -3.79 -23.68
CA VAL A 41 -31.77 -5.15 -23.91
C VAL A 41 -33.24 -5.17 -23.55
N ALA A 42 -34.02 -5.07 -24.62
CA ALA A 42 -35.45 -5.22 -24.68
C ALA A 42 -35.95 -6.45 -23.91
N SER A 43 -36.97 -6.22 -23.07
CA SER A 43 -37.79 -7.30 -22.51
C SER A 43 -38.52 -8.05 -23.64
N PRO A 44 -38.39 -9.39 -23.75
CA PRO A 44 -39.29 -10.15 -24.60
C PRO A 44 -40.51 -10.59 -23.77
N SER A 45 -41.63 -9.89 -23.96
CA SER A 45 -42.95 -10.39 -23.58
C SER A 45 -43.34 -11.57 -24.50
N PRO A 46 -43.92 -12.68 -24.00
CA PRO A 46 -44.35 -13.78 -24.85
C PRO A 46 -45.67 -13.47 -25.58
N PRO A 47 -45.88 -13.97 -26.80
CA PRO A 47 -47.07 -13.71 -27.60
C PRO A 47 -48.27 -14.52 -27.10
N PHE A 48 -49.42 -13.84 -26.96
CA PHE A 48 -50.72 -14.51 -26.81
C PHE A 48 -51.14 -15.11 -28.15
N GLN A 49 -51.18 -16.44 -28.25
CA GLN A 49 -51.84 -17.14 -29.34
C GLN A 49 -53.27 -17.48 -28.94
N LYS A 50 -54.22 -16.98 -29.72
CA LYS A 50 -55.64 -17.28 -29.69
C LYS A 50 -55.87 -18.59 -30.44
N VAL A 51 -56.44 -19.60 -29.79
CA VAL A 51 -56.98 -20.80 -30.45
C VAL A 51 -58.49 -20.75 -30.32
N GLU A 52 -59.15 -20.78 -31.49
CA GLU A 52 -60.60 -20.81 -31.67
C GLU A 52 -61.14 -22.22 -31.43
N ASP A 53 -62.25 -22.30 -30.67
CA ASP A 53 -63.05 -23.50 -30.46
C ASP A 53 -64.15 -23.61 -31.52
N HIS A 54 -64.38 -24.81 -32.06
CA HIS A 54 -65.71 -25.23 -32.49
C HIS A 54 -65.95 -26.74 -32.22
N PRO A 55 -67.21 -27.13 -31.92
CA PRO A 55 -67.50 -28.31 -31.09
C PRO A 55 -68.10 -29.48 -31.86
N ALA A 56 -67.93 -30.70 -31.32
CA ALA A 56 -69.03 -31.60 -30.93
C ALA A 56 -68.60 -33.08 -30.91
N GLY A 57 -68.93 -33.78 -29.82
CA GLY A 57 -69.34 -35.18 -29.90
C GLY A 57 -68.95 -36.13 -28.76
N LYS A 58 -69.97 -36.43 -27.92
CA LYS A 58 -70.25 -37.69 -27.19
C LYS A 58 -69.88 -37.79 -25.70
N ASP A 59 -70.92 -38.10 -24.94
CA ASP A 59 -71.03 -38.15 -23.49
C ASP A 59 -70.41 -39.42 -22.90
N ALA A 60 -69.09 -39.42 -22.71
CA ALA A 60 -68.37 -40.24 -21.74
C ALA A 60 -67.06 -39.57 -21.23
N GLU A 61 -66.84 -38.30 -21.60
CA GLU A 61 -65.55 -37.61 -21.49
C GLU A 61 -65.45 -36.64 -20.28
N ASP A 62 -66.56 -36.40 -19.56
CA ASP A 62 -66.65 -35.28 -18.60
C ASP A 62 -65.91 -35.54 -17.27
N SER A 63 -65.77 -36.80 -16.83
CA SER A 63 -65.01 -37.15 -15.62
C SER A 63 -63.49 -37.21 -15.85
N VAL A 64 -63.07 -37.70 -17.03
CA VAL A 64 -61.64 -37.78 -17.41
C VAL A 64 -61.09 -36.40 -17.76
N SER A 65 -61.87 -35.57 -18.45
CA SER A 65 -61.51 -34.18 -18.79
C SER A 65 -61.28 -33.30 -17.55
N LYS A 66 -62.14 -33.40 -16.52
CA LYS A 66 -61.97 -32.67 -15.25
C LYS A 66 -60.71 -33.10 -14.48
N GLY A 67 -60.42 -34.39 -14.44
CA GLY A 67 -59.18 -34.92 -13.82
C GLY A 67 -57.91 -34.46 -14.55
N HIS A 68 -57.96 -34.40 -15.89
CA HIS A 68 -56.85 -33.91 -16.71
C HIS A 68 -56.61 -32.40 -16.50
N SER A 69 -57.68 -31.61 -16.42
CA SER A 69 -57.60 -30.16 -16.14
C SER A 69 -56.98 -29.85 -14.78
N LEU A 70 -57.39 -30.56 -13.72
CA LEU A 70 -56.81 -30.42 -12.37
C LEU A 70 -55.32 -30.79 -12.33
N THR A 71 -54.94 -31.88 -13.00
CA THR A 71 -53.54 -32.33 -13.08
C THR A 71 -52.69 -31.30 -13.81
N ASN A 72 -53.17 -30.77 -14.94
CA ASN A 72 -52.44 -29.75 -15.70
C ASN A 72 -52.31 -28.43 -14.91
N CYS A 73 -53.35 -28.02 -14.18
CA CYS A 73 -53.30 -26.84 -13.30
C CYS A 73 -52.23 -26.97 -12.20
N TYR A 74 -52.13 -28.14 -11.57
CA TYR A 74 -51.10 -28.41 -10.56
C TYR A 74 -49.69 -28.42 -11.18
N VAL A 75 -49.50 -29.09 -12.32
CA VAL A 75 -48.19 -29.11 -13.01
C VAL A 75 -47.76 -27.71 -13.44
N LEU A 76 -48.67 -26.88 -13.96
CA LEU A 76 -48.38 -25.50 -14.36
C LEU A 76 -47.99 -24.60 -13.18
N THR A 77 -48.59 -24.82 -11.99
CA THR A 77 -48.26 -24.08 -10.77
C THR A 77 -46.92 -24.50 -10.18
N GLU A 78 -46.58 -25.79 -10.18
CA GLU A 78 -45.22 -26.23 -9.80
C GLU A 78 -44.18 -25.72 -10.80
N CYS A 79 -44.45 -25.78 -12.11
CA CYS A 79 -43.57 -25.24 -13.14
C CYS A 79 -43.39 -23.71 -13.05
N SER A 80 -44.40 -22.95 -12.64
CA SER A 80 -44.27 -21.51 -12.43
C SER A 80 -43.43 -21.20 -11.18
N ARG A 81 -43.61 -21.98 -10.11
CA ARG A 81 -42.80 -21.90 -8.88
C ARG A 81 -41.33 -22.20 -9.14
N ASP A 82 -41.02 -23.28 -9.84
CA ASP A 82 -39.63 -23.65 -10.19
C ASP A 82 -38.95 -22.59 -11.05
N ARG A 83 -39.69 -21.99 -11.99
CA ARG A 83 -39.17 -20.87 -12.80
C ARG A 83 -38.90 -19.63 -11.96
N ALA A 84 -39.75 -19.32 -10.98
CA ALA A 84 -39.53 -18.21 -10.07
C ALA A 84 -38.28 -18.43 -9.20
N TYR A 85 -38.13 -19.63 -8.63
CA TYR A 85 -36.93 -19.98 -7.85
C TYR A 85 -35.64 -19.85 -8.67
N LYS A 86 -35.62 -20.38 -9.90
CA LYS A 86 -34.44 -20.24 -10.79
C LYS A 86 -34.10 -18.78 -11.08
N LYS A 87 -35.09 -17.92 -11.26
CA LYS A 87 -34.88 -16.48 -11.43
C LYS A 87 -34.31 -15.83 -10.17
N HIS A 88 -34.84 -16.16 -9.00
CA HIS A 88 -34.31 -15.65 -7.73
C HIS A 88 -32.86 -16.08 -7.50
N SER A 89 -32.54 -17.35 -7.68
CA SER A 89 -31.16 -17.83 -7.54
C SER A 89 -30.21 -17.16 -8.55
N SER A 90 -30.68 -16.87 -9.77
CA SER A 90 -29.87 -16.13 -10.74
C SER A 90 -29.58 -14.68 -10.31
N VAL A 91 -30.53 -14.03 -9.64
CA VAL A 91 -30.35 -12.67 -9.10
C VAL A 91 -29.37 -12.70 -7.93
N GLU A 92 -29.53 -13.67 -7.01
CA GLU A 92 -28.64 -13.83 -5.85
C GLU A 92 -27.19 -14.08 -6.28
N LEU A 93 -26.95 -14.97 -7.24
CA LEU A 93 -25.62 -15.20 -7.80
C LEU A 93 -25.02 -13.94 -8.44
N TRP A 94 -25.84 -13.12 -9.10
CA TRP A 94 -25.38 -11.87 -9.70
C TRP A 94 -25.02 -10.83 -8.64
N GLU A 95 -25.83 -10.71 -7.59
CA GLU A 95 -25.54 -9.83 -6.45
C GLU A 95 -24.24 -10.25 -5.75
N ASP A 96 -24.06 -11.54 -5.49
CA ASP A 96 -22.88 -12.05 -4.82
C ASP A 96 -21.64 -11.90 -5.69
N SER A 97 -21.76 -12.05 -7.01
CA SER A 97 -20.67 -11.72 -7.94
C SER A 97 -20.24 -10.24 -7.85
N LYS A 98 -21.20 -9.32 -7.75
CA LYS A 98 -20.90 -7.89 -7.59
C LYS A 98 -20.30 -7.56 -6.22
N LYS A 99 -20.82 -8.15 -5.14
CA LYS A 99 -20.25 -8.01 -3.79
C LYS A 99 -18.81 -8.52 -3.74
N ALA A 100 -18.56 -9.72 -4.28
CA ALA A 100 -17.23 -10.32 -4.31
C ALA A 100 -16.23 -9.46 -5.12
N SER A 101 -16.66 -8.84 -6.22
CA SER A 101 -15.82 -7.93 -6.99
C SER A 101 -15.39 -6.72 -6.16
N ILE A 102 -16.33 -6.09 -5.45
CA ILE A 102 -16.04 -4.91 -4.61
C ILE A 102 -15.18 -5.29 -3.40
N GLU A 103 -15.45 -6.44 -2.78
CA GLU A 103 -14.67 -6.95 -1.66
C GLU A 103 -13.21 -7.26 -2.07
N ALA A 104 -13.01 -7.80 -3.27
CA ALA A 104 -11.68 -8.02 -3.81
C ALA A 104 -10.91 -6.70 -4.03
N GLU A 105 -11.59 -5.66 -4.53
CA GLU A 105 -11.00 -4.32 -4.68
C GLU A 105 -10.64 -3.70 -3.32
N LEU A 106 -11.54 -3.80 -2.34
CA LEU A 106 -11.29 -3.34 -0.96
C LEU A 106 -10.03 -4.00 -0.39
N LYS A 107 -9.93 -5.33 -0.51
CA LYS A 107 -8.79 -6.10 0.00
C LYS A 107 -7.48 -5.70 -0.69
N LYS A 108 -7.51 -5.42 -1.99
CA LYS A 108 -6.34 -4.93 -2.75
C LYS A 108 -5.88 -3.56 -2.24
N ILE A 109 -6.81 -2.67 -1.92
CA ILE A 109 -6.49 -1.35 -1.35
C ILE A 109 -5.89 -1.51 0.04
N GLU A 110 -6.47 -2.36 0.88
CA GLU A 110 -5.97 -2.64 2.23
C GLU A 110 -4.54 -3.19 2.22
N GLU A 111 -4.25 -4.17 1.36
CA GLU A 111 -2.90 -4.72 1.20
C GLU A 111 -1.91 -3.65 0.71
N ASN A 112 -2.34 -2.76 -0.19
CA ASN A 112 -1.49 -1.67 -0.67
C ASN A 112 -1.14 -0.68 0.45
N LEU A 113 -2.12 -0.34 1.29
CA LEU A 113 -1.90 0.52 2.44
C LEU A 113 -0.95 -0.13 3.44
N GLU A 114 -1.11 -1.42 3.71
CA GLU A 114 -0.25 -2.13 4.66
C GLU A 114 1.20 -2.22 4.14
N ARG A 115 1.38 -2.48 2.84
CA ARG A 115 2.70 -2.43 2.19
C ARG A 115 3.35 -1.06 2.33
N LYS A 116 2.61 0.02 2.05
CA LYS A 116 3.12 1.40 2.18
C LYS A 116 3.48 1.76 3.61
N LYS A 117 2.71 1.29 4.60
CA LYS A 117 3.06 1.48 6.02
C LYS A 117 4.38 0.78 6.36
N ALA A 118 4.53 -0.49 5.95
CA ALA A 118 5.76 -1.25 6.19
C ALA A 118 6.98 -0.58 5.53
N GLU A 119 6.86 -0.16 4.27
CA GLU A 119 7.91 0.58 3.57
C GLU A 119 8.29 1.89 4.26
N CYS A 120 7.31 2.63 4.79
CA CYS A 120 7.57 3.88 5.51
C CYS A 120 8.37 3.62 6.80
N VAL A 121 7.96 2.62 7.57
CA VAL A 121 8.67 2.22 8.79
C VAL A 121 10.11 1.81 8.48
N GLU A 122 10.31 1.02 7.42
CA GLU A 122 11.64 0.58 7.00
C GLU A 122 12.52 1.75 6.53
N LYS A 123 11.96 2.67 5.73
CA LYS A 123 12.67 3.90 5.32
C LYS A 123 13.11 4.74 6.51
N MET A 124 12.26 4.87 7.54
CA MET A 124 12.62 5.60 8.76
C MET A 124 13.75 4.90 9.52
N LYS A 125 13.69 3.57 9.67
CA LYS A 125 14.75 2.79 10.32
C LYS A 125 16.08 2.89 9.56
N ASN A 126 16.05 2.82 8.24
CA ASN A 126 17.23 2.95 7.40
C ASN A 126 17.89 4.33 7.54
N LYS A 127 17.12 5.41 7.59
CA LYS A 127 17.66 6.76 7.84
C LYS A 127 18.32 6.88 9.21
N VAL A 128 17.71 6.29 10.24
CA VAL A 128 18.30 6.25 11.59
C VAL A 128 19.61 5.46 11.58
N ALA A 129 19.64 4.30 10.92
CA ALA A 129 20.85 3.50 10.78
C ALA A 129 21.95 4.23 9.98
N GLU A 130 21.58 4.97 8.94
CA GLU A 130 22.51 5.78 8.14
C GLU A 130 23.16 6.89 8.96
N ILE A 131 22.37 7.64 9.75
CA ILE A 131 22.89 8.67 10.66
C ILE A 131 23.84 8.04 11.67
N HIS A 132 23.50 6.88 12.23
CA HIS A 132 24.34 6.18 13.18
C HIS A 132 25.67 5.75 12.53
N ARG A 133 25.62 5.11 11.36
CA ARG A 133 26.81 4.73 10.59
C ARG A 133 27.70 5.92 10.30
N LEU A 134 27.14 7.04 9.83
CA LEU A 134 27.91 8.24 9.53
C LEU A 134 28.57 8.82 10.79
N ALA A 135 27.87 8.82 11.92
CA ALA A 135 28.43 9.26 13.18
C ALA A 135 29.59 8.36 13.66
N GLU A 136 29.45 7.05 13.49
CA GLU A 136 30.51 6.08 13.81
C GLU A 136 31.73 6.23 12.89
N GLU A 137 31.52 6.45 11.59
CA GLU A 137 32.60 6.74 10.64
C GLU A 137 33.38 8.01 11.03
N LYS A 138 32.68 9.06 11.48
CA LYS A 138 33.33 10.28 11.98
C LYS A 138 34.12 10.02 13.26
N ARG A 139 33.60 9.22 14.20
CA ARG A 139 34.34 8.84 15.42
C ARG A 139 35.59 8.02 15.07
N ALA A 140 35.47 7.03 14.18
CA ALA A 140 36.59 6.22 13.74
C ALA A 140 37.67 7.06 13.03
N CYS A 141 37.27 8.06 12.24
CA CYS A 141 38.21 9.00 11.61
C CYS A 141 38.98 9.83 12.63
N VAL A 142 38.30 10.35 13.67
CA VAL A 142 38.96 11.10 14.76
C VAL A 142 39.90 10.18 15.56
N ASP A 143 39.48 8.95 15.86
CA ASP A 143 40.32 8.00 16.59
C ASP A 143 41.55 7.58 15.76
N ALA A 144 41.41 7.45 14.44
CA ALA A 144 42.53 7.18 13.54
C ALA A 144 43.52 8.35 13.52
N GLN A 145 43.05 9.60 13.37
CA GLN A 145 43.89 10.80 13.43
C GLN A 145 44.64 10.90 14.76
N LYS A 146 43.92 10.69 15.87
CA LYS A 146 44.54 10.64 17.20
C LYS A 146 45.62 9.57 17.26
N SER A 147 45.36 8.36 16.78
CA SER A 147 46.36 7.28 16.79
C SER A 147 47.60 7.60 15.96
N GLU A 148 47.44 8.30 14.83
CA GLU A 148 48.53 8.77 13.97
C GLU A 148 49.39 9.82 14.69
N GLU A 149 48.78 10.84 15.29
CA GLU A 149 49.48 11.86 16.08
C GLU A 149 50.26 11.24 17.24
N PHE A 150 49.67 10.27 17.94
CA PHE A 150 50.35 9.53 19.00
C PHE A 150 51.59 8.77 18.49
N LEU A 151 51.47 8.14 17.33
CA LEU A 151 52.58 7.41 16.72
C LEU A 151 53.70 8.36 16.28
N GLU A 152 53.37 9.53 15.71
CA GLU A 152 54.35 10.56 15.34
C GLU A 152 55.11 11.10 16.56
N VAL A 153 54.41 11.37 17.66
CA VAL A 153 55.02 11.80 18.92
C VAL A 153 55.94 10.73 19.47
N GLU A 154 55.54 9.46 19.44
CA GLU A 154 56.36 8.35 19.89
C GLU A 154 57.61 8.16 19.02
N GLU A 155 57.47 8.24 17.69
CA GLU A 155 58.57 8.16 16.75
C GLU A 155 59.56 9.31 16.98
N THR A 156 59.06 10.51 17.18
CA THR A 156 59.86 11.69 17.50
C THR A 156 60.60 11.52 18.83
N ALA A 157 59.91 11.04 19.88
CA ALA A 157 60.52 10.75 21.17
C ALA A 157 61.63 9.67 21.04
N ALA A 158 61.40 8.62 20.25
CA ALA A 158 62.40 7.59 19.98
C ALA A 158 63.63 8.16 19.26
N LYS A 159 63.44 9.03 18.24
CA LYS A 159 64.54 9.73 17.56
C LYS A 159 65.42 10.53 18.53
N PHE A 160 64.82 11.23 19.51
CA PHE A 160 65.58 11.95 20.55
C PHE A 160 66.35 11.00 21.48
N ARG A 161 65.73 9.90 21.92
CA ARG A 161 66.37 8.87 22.76
C ARG A 161 67.58 8.26 22.05
N SER A 162 67.44 7.90 20.77
CA SER A 162 68.51 7.32 19.97
C SER A 162 69.68 8.28 19.70
N ARG A 163 69.40 9.59 19.54
CA ARG A 163 70.44 10.62 19.36
C ARG A 163 71.16 11.00 20.64
N GLY A 164 70.67 10.62 21.83
CA GLY A 164 71.25 10.99 23.12
C GLY A 164 71.15 12.48 23.45
N VAL A 165 70.27 13.22 22.78
CA VAL A 165 70.10 14.67 22.99
C VAL A 165 68.92 14.91 23.92
N THR A 166 69.20 15.43 25.12
CA THR A 166 68.15 15.87 26.06
C THR A 166 67.61 17.24 25.64
N PRO A 167 66.29 17.42 25.44
CA PRO A 167 65.72 18.72 25.10
C PRO A 167 66.08 19.76 26.17
N ARG A 168 66.83 20.80 25.77
CA ARG A 168 67.41 21.80 26.70
C ARG A 168 66.41 22.84 27.22
N LYS A 169 65.17 22.84 26.71
CA LYS A 169 64.07 23.68 27.18
C LYS A 169 62.87 22.77 27.41
N PHE A 170 62.60 22.43 28.67
CA PHE A 170 61.29 21.92 29.07
C PHE A 170 60.25 22.95 28.62
N PHE A 171 59.23 22.51 27.87
CA PHE A 171 58.17 23.40 27.42
C PHE A 171 57.52 24.03 28.66
N ALA A 172 57.64 25.34 28.79
CA ALA A 172 57.15 26.13 29.94
C ALA A 172 55.61 26.10 30.13
N CYS A 173 54.89 25.27 29.36
CA CYS A 173 53.44 25.09 29.39
C CYS A 173 53.02 23.89 30.27
N PHE A 174 53.95 23.07 30.76
CA PHE A 174 53.65 21.95 31.68
C PHE A 174 53.79 22.33 33.17
N SER A 175 53.94 23.62 33.50
CA SER A 175 53.96 24.12 34.87
C SER A 175 52.58 24.69 35.25
N ALA A 176 51.64 23.80 35.54
CA ALA A 176 50.38 24.09 36.25
C ALA A 176 49.91 22.82 36.96
#